data_AF-A0ABD7S5V5-F1
#
_entry.id   AF-A0ABD7S5V5-F1
#
_cell.length_a   1.000
_cell.length_b   1.000
_cell.length_c   1.000
_cell.angle_alpha   90.00
_cell.angle_beta   90.00
_cell.angle_gamma   90.00
#
_symmetry.space_group_name_H-M   'P 1'
#
loop_
_entity.id
_entity.type
_entity.pdbx_description
1 polymer ?
#
loop_
_entity_poly.entity_id
_entity_poly.type
_entity_poly.pdbx_seq_one_letter_code
_entity_poly.pdbx_strand_id
1 'polypeptide(L)'
;MTAPKDLETWLSERAGPAYDAMKADPARAVRPDQVRRTLADLHADDESDRQADIAHAIELARRVDAGLESLSPFDPAEHLTTAEAVAAFLADAEATADPAYIEHAQILAARARVMHGIK
;
A
#
# COMPACT_ATOMS: atom_id res chain seq x y z
N MET A 1 14.99 -8.28 7.22
CA MET A 1 15.73 -8.80 8.38
C MET A 1 15.42 -7.88 9.55
N THR A 2 14.67 -8.34 10.54
CA THR A 2 14.33 -7.53 11.74
C THR A 2 15.61 -7.20 12.50
N ALA A 3 15.79 -5.97 12.95
CA ALA A 3 17.00 -5.61 13.68
C ALA A 3 17.04 -6.36 15.02
N PRO A 4 18.22 -6.75 15.54
CA PRO A 4 18.33 -7.49 16.80
C PRO A 4 17.61 -6.82 17.99
N LYS A 5 17.60 -5.48 18.02
CA LYS A 5 16.88 -4.70 19.04
C LYS A 5 15.37 -4.86 18.97
N ASP A 6 14.81 -4.90 17.76
CA ASP A 6 13.36 -5.07 17.57
C ASP A 6 12.91 -6.46 18.05
N LEU A 7 13.77 -7.47 17.88
CA LEU A 7 13.53 -8.82 18.39
C LEU A 7 13.55 -8.87 19.92
N GLU A 8 14.54 -8.24 20.56
CA GLU A 8 14.64 -8.18 22.03
C GLU A 8 13.44 -7.46 22.66
N THR A 9 13.02 -6.34 22.05
CA THR A 9 11.81 -5.62 22.46
C THR A 9 10.57 -6.50 22.30
N TRP A 10 10.41 -7.16 21.15
CA TRP A 10 9.26 -8.05 20.93
C TRP A 10 9.22 -9.24 21.90
N LEU A 11 10.36 -9.86 22.18
CA LEU A 11 10.45 -10.97 23.14
C LEU A 11 10.03 -10.52 24.54
N SER A 12 10.51 -9.36 24.97
CA SER A 12 10.23 -8.82 26.30
C SER A 12 8.78 -8.36 26.45
N GLU A 13 8.22 -7.69 25.44
CA GLU A 13 6.89 -7.09 25.52
C GLU A 13 5.75 -8.03 25.12
N ARG A 14 6.01 -9.04 24.27
CA ARG A 14 4.98 -9.91 23.71
C ARG A 14 5.16 -11.37 24.12
N ALA A 15 6.34 -11.94 23.85
CA ALA A 15 6.55 -13.38 24.05
C ALA A 15 6.58 -13.75 25.54
N GLY A 16 7.30 -12.99 26.37
CA GLY A 16 7.40 -13.19 27.81
C GLY A 16 6.04 -13.19 28.50
N PRO A 17 5.23 -12.12 28.39
CA PRO A 17 3.90 -12.06 28.99
C PRO A 17 2.95 -13.16 28.50
N ALA A 18 3.01 -13.52 27.22
CA ALA A 18 2.19 -14.59 26.67
C ALA A 18 2.55 -15.96 27.27
N TYR A 19 3.85 -16.22 27.46
CA TYR A 19 4.35 -17.44 28.10
C TYR A 19 3.99 -17.49 29.59
N ASP A 20 4.16 -16.39 30.33
CA ASP A 20 3.79 -16.31 31.74
C ASP A 20 2.29 -16.55 31.94
N ALA A 21 1.45 -15.96 31.07
CA ALA A 21 0.01 -16.19 31.09
C ALA A 21 -0.36 -17.65 30.77
N MET A 22 0.32 -18.29 29.82
CA MET A 22 0.14 -19.72 29.51
C MET A 22 0.59 -20.62 30.68
N LYS A 23 1.64 -20.22 31.40
CA LYS A 23 2.11 -20.94 32.59
C LYS A 23 1.12 -20.82 33.75
N ALA A 24 0.52 -19.64 33.92
CA ALA A 24 -0.50 -19.39 34.94
C ALA A 24 -1.84 -20.09 34.61
N ASP A 25 -2.20 -20.16 33.33
CA ASP A 25 -3.39 -20.86 32.83
C ASP A 25 -3.03 -21.81 31.65
N PRO A 26 -2.73 -23.10 31.94
CA PRO A 26 -2.41 -24.07 30.91
C PRO A 26 -3.55 -24.34 29.92
N ALA A 27 -4.80 -24.04 30.26
CA ALA A 27 -5.94 -24.20 29.35
C ALA A 27 -5.89 -23.20 28.18
N ARG A 28 -5.06 -22.15 28.28
CA ARG A 28 -4.79 -21.18 27.22
C ARG A 28 -4.00 -21.76 26.03
N ALA A 29 -3.38 -22.93 26.20
CA ALA A 29 -2.60 -23.56 25.13
C ALA A 29 -3.50 -24.02 23.97
N VAL A 30 -3.18 -23.56 22.76
CA VAL A 30 -3.90 -23.94 21.53
C VAL A 30 -3.30 -25.22 20.96
N ARG A 31 -4.16 -26.16 20.53
CA ARG A 31 -3.70 -27.40 19.89
C ARG A 31 -3.13 -27.11 18.50
N PRO A 32 -2.08 -27.83 18.06
CA PRO A 32 -1.51 -27.65 16.72
C PRO A 32 -2.54 -27.72 15.59
N ASP A 33 -3.52 -28.63 15.68
CA ASP A 33 -4.56 -28.76 14.64
C ASP A 33 -5.55 -27.60 14.62
N GLN A 34 -5.74 -26.91 15.75
CA GLN A 34 -6.53 -25.68 15.78
C GLN A 34 -5.76 -24.54 15.11
N VAL A 35 -4.45 -24.42 15.37
CA VAL A 35 -3.59 -23.45 14.68
C VAL A 35 -3.60 -23.68 13.17
N ARG A 36 -3.42 -24.94 12.73
CA ARG A 36 -3.43 -25.28 11.30
C ARG A 36 -4.76 -24.94 10.62
N ARG A 37 -5.89 -25.24 11.28
CA ARG A 37 -7.22 -24.89 10.76
C ARG A 37 -7.38 -23.39 10.64
N THR A 38 -7.08 -22.63 11.70
CA THR A 38 -7.17 -21.18 11.66
C THR A 38 -6.29 -20.56 10.59
N LEU A 39 -5.06 -21.07 10.41
CA LEU A 39 -4.20 -20.62 9.31
C LEU A 39 -4.80 -20.96 7.95
N ALA A 40 -5.31 -22.18 7.76
CA ALA A 40 -5.95 -22.57 6.50
C ALA A 40 -7.16 -21.68 6.17
N ASP A 41 -7.98 -21.34 7.17
CA ASP A 41 -9.13 -20.45 7.01
C ASP A 41 -8.67 -19.03 6.61
N LEU A 42 -7.68 -18.46 7.33
CA LEU A 42 -7.12 -17.14 7.00
C LEU A 42 -6.49 -17.10 5.60
N HIS A 43 -5.82 -18.18 5.19
CA HIS A 43 -5.26 -18.28 3.85
C HIS A 43 -6.34 -18.41 2.76
N ALA A 44 -7.43 -19.12 3.05
CA ALA A 44 -8.56 -19.23 2.13
C ALA A 44 -9.27 -17.88 1.96
N ASP A 45 -9.41 -17.09 3.04
CA ASP A 45 -9.98 -15.75 3.00
C ASP A 45 -9.11 -14.80 2.16
N ASP A 46 -7.78 -14.75 2.41
CA ASP A 46 -6.84 -13.93 1.62
C ASP A 46 -6.84 -14.30 0.13
N GLU A 47 -6.90 -15.59 -0.18
CA GLU A 47 -6.97 -16.06 -1.57
C GLU A 47 -8.31 -15.70 -2.21
N SER A 48 -9.42 -15.78 -1.48
CA SER A 48 -10.74 -15.37 -1.95
C SER A 48 -10.78 -13.87 -2.26
N ASP A 49 -10.24 -13.04 -1.37
CA ASP A 49 -10.16 -11.59 -1.57
C ASP A 49 -9.31 -11.25 -2.80
N ARG A 50 -8.12 -11.88 -2.92
CA ARG A 50 -7.26 -11.75 -4.11
C ARG A 50 -8.00 -12.16 -5.38
N GLN A 51 -8.75 -13.25 -5.35
CA GLN A 51 -9.47 -13.75 -6.50
C GLN A 51 -10.63 -12.83 -6.89
N ALA A 52 -11.28 -12.20 -5.92
CA ALA A 52 -12.32 -11.18 -6.15
C ALA A 52 -11.74 -9.93 -6.81
N ASP A 53 -10.58 -9.45 -6.35
CA ASP A 53 -9.87 -8.31 -6.96
C ASP A 53 -9.49 -8.60 -8.41
N ILE A 54 -8.95 -9.79 -8.68
CA ILE A 54 -8.61 -10.21 -10.05
C ILE A 54 -9.86 -10.29 -10.93
N ALA A 55 -10.94 -10.88 -10.43
CA ALA A 55 -12.19 -10.98 -11.17
C ALA A 55 -12.75 -9.60 -11.50
N HIS A 56 -12.69 -8.67 -10.55
CA HIS A 56 -13.10 -7.29 -10.75
C HIS A 56 -12.26 -6.59 -11.82
N ALA A 57 -10.93 -6.72 -11.77
CA ALA A 57 -10.04 -6.14 -12.76
C ALA A 57 -10.28 -6.69 -14.18
N ILE A 58 -10.53 -7.99 -14.31
CA ILE A 58 -10.87 -8.61 -15.60
C ILE A 58 -12.19 -8.06 -16.15
N GLU A 59 -13.20 -7.91 -15.30
CA GLU A 59 -14.49 -7.37 -15.72
C GLU A 59 -14.39 -5.89 -16.13
N LEU A 60 -13.62 -5.10 -15.37
CA LEU A 60 -13.31 -3.73 -15.75
C LEU A 60 -12.66 -3.68 -17.13
N ALA A 61 -11.64 -4.51 -17.40
CA ALA A 61 -10.99 -4.57 -18.70
C ALA A 61 -11.96 -4.91 -19.84
N ARG A 62 -12.84 -5.90 -19.64
CA ARG A 62 -13.88 -6.24 -20.63
C ARG A 62 -14.84 -5.09 -20.90
N ARG A 63 -15.24 -4.35 -19.86
CA ARG A 63 -16.12 -3.19 -20.00
C ARG A 63 -15.44 -2.07 -20.78
N VAL A 64 -14.14 -1.84 -20.55
CA VAL A 64 -13.34 -0.89 -21.32
C VAL A 64 -13.25 -1.31 -22.79
N ASP A 65 -12.95 -2.59 -23.06
CA ASP A 65 -12.91 -3.12 -24.43
C ASP A 65 -14.27 -3.03 -25.15
N ALA A 66 -15.36 -3.20 -24.40
CA ALA A 66 -16.73 -3.04 -24.90
C ALA A 66 -17.18 -1.56 -25.02
N GLY A 67 -16.34 -0.59 -24.64
CA GLY A 67 -16.68 0.83 -24.62
C GLY A 67 -17.74 1.22 -23.58
N LEU A 68 -17.99 0.36 -22.59
CA LEU A 68 -18.94 0.57 -21.49
C LEU A 68 -18.32 1.33 -20.31
N GLU A 69 -16.99 1.42 -20.27
CA GLU A 69 -16.23 2.15 -19.26
C GLU A 69 -15.20 3.05 -19.95
N SER A 70 -15.11 4.31 -19.55
CA SER A 70 -14.13 5.27 -20.09
C SER A 70 -12.98 5.43 -19.11
N LEU A 71 -11.80 4.90 -19.44
CA LEU A 71 -10.58 5.23 -18.72
C LEU A 71 -10.09 6.59 -19.22
N SER A 72 -10.26 7.64 -18.43
CA SER A 72 -9.53 8.89 -18.67
C SER A 72 -8.04 8.61 -18.49
N PRO A 73 -7.17 8.98 -19.45
CA PRO A 73 -5.73 8.94 -19.23
C PRO A 73 -5.39 9.67 -17.92
N PHE A 74 -4.61 9.01 -17.06
CA PHE A 74 -4.15 9.64 -15.82
C PHE A 74 -3.35 10.89 -16.17
N ASP A 75 -3.75 12.01 -15.58
CA ASP A 75 -3.07 13.28 -15.73
C ASP A 75 -2.49 13.74 -14.39
N PRO A 76 -1.17 13.62 -14.18
CA PRO A 76 -0.55 13.98 -12.91
C PRO A 76 -0.82 15.44 -12.48
N ALA A 77 -1.01 16.36 -13.45
CA ALA A 77 -1.23 17.77 -13.17
C ALA A 77 -2.56 18.02 -12.43
N GLU A 78 -3.58 17.17 -12.60
CA GLU A 78 -4.86 17.27 -11.89
C GLU A 78 -4.71 17.06 -10.38
N HIS A 79 -3.67 16.33 -9.95
CA HIS A 79 -3.45 15.98 -8.55
C HIS A 79 -2.49 16.92 -7.81
N LEU A 80 -1.80 17.82 -8.54
CA LEU A 80 -0.91 18.83 -7.97
C LEU A 80 -1.68 20.10 -7.58
N THR A 81 -2.60 19.98 -6.63
CA THR A 81 -3.61 21.00 -6.30
C THR A 81 -3.12 22.10 -5.36
N THR A 82 -1.94 21.95 -4.76
CA THR A 82 -1.36 22.92 -3.81
C THR A 82 0.07 23.31 -4.17
N ALA A 83 0.50 24.50 -3.75
CA ALA A 83 1.88 24.96 -3.94
C ALA A 83 2.90 24.02 -3.29
N GLU A 84 2.56 23.47 -2.11
CA GLU A 84 3.39 22.52 -1.39
C GLU A 84 3.54 21.20 -2.16
N ALA A 85 2.46 20.66 -2.72
CA ALA A 85 2.51 19.44 -3.53
C ALA A 85 3.37 19.64 -4.80
N VAL A 86 3.24 20.79 -5.45
CA VAL A 86 4.09 21.15 -6.60
C VAL A 86 5.56 21.26 -6.20
N ALA A 87 5.86 21.87 -5.06
CA ALA A 87 7.23 22.03 -4.58
C ALA A 87 7.87 20.68 -4.20
N ALA A 88 7.13 19.82 -3.48
CA ALA A 88 7.59 18.48 -3.13
C ALA A 88 7.86 17.63 -4.38
N PHE A 89 6.94 17.65 -5.35
CA PHE A 89 7.11 16.93 -6.62
C PHE A 89 8.36 17.36 -7.39
N LEU A 90 8.65 18.67 -7.45
CA LEU A 90 9.85 19.18 -8.10
C LEU A 90 11.13 18.80 -7.33
N ALA A 91 11.11 18.85 -6.00
CA ALA A 91 12.24 18.43 -5.19
C ALA A 91 12.56 16.93 -5.36
N ASP A 92 11.53 16.08 -5.40
CA ASP A 92 11.68 14.66 -5.68
C ASP A 92 12.23 14.42 -7.09
N ALA A 93 11.79 15.19 -8.08
CA ALA A 93 12.33 15.12 -9.44
C ALA A 93 13.81 15.53 -9.49
N GLU A 94 14.20 16.60 -8.82
CA GLU A 94 15.60 17.02 -8.72
C GLU A 94 16.47 15.96 -8.04
N ALA A 95 15.96 15.28 -7.02
CA ALA A 95 16.67 14.20 -6.32
C ALA A 95 16.97 12.99 -7.21
N THR A 96 16.23 12.78 -8.31
CA THR A 96 16.53 11.72 -9.28
C THR A 96 17.80 11.96 -10.09
N ALA A 97 18.24 13.22 -10.19
CA ALA A 97 19.30 13.67 -11.10
C ALA A 97 19.09 13.26 -12.59
N ASP A 98 17.87 12.91 -12.99
CA ASP A 98 17.51 12.62 -14.38
C ASP A 98 17.00 13.89 -15.07
N PRO A 99 17.76 14.46 -16.03
CA PRO A 99 17.39 15.71 -16.68
C PRO A 99 16.08 15.61 -17.46
N ALA A 100 15.75 14.46 -18.06
CA ALA A 100 14.51 14.30 -18.81
C ALA A 100 13.30 14.26 -17.86
N TYR A 101 13.46 13.62 -16.70
CA TYR A 101 12.42 13.59 -15.68
C TYR A 101 12.20 14.97 -15.04
N ILE A 102 13.27 15.71 -14.76
CA ILE A 102 13.21 17.07 -14.21
C ILE A 102 12.46 18.01 -15.17
N GLU A 103 12.78 17.98 -16.47
CA GLU A 103 12.08 18.80 -17.46
C GLU A 103 10.59 18.44 -17.54
N HIS A 104 10.27 17.15 -17.56
CA HIS A 104 8.89 16.69 -17.57
C HIS A 104 8.11 17.14 -16.33
N ALA A 105 8.73 17.05 -15.15
CA ALA A 105 8.14 17.49 -13.89
C ALA A 105 7.88 19.01 -13.87
N GLN A 106 8.78 19.81 -14.45
CA GLN A 106 8.60 21.26 -14.59
C GLN A 106 7.41 21.61 -15.49
N ILE A 107 7.24 20.91 -16.62
CA ILE A 107 6.10 21.09 -17.52
C ILE A 107 4.78 20.78 -16.80
N LEU A 108 4.73 19.66 -16.05
CA LEU A 108 3.56 19.27 -15.28
C LEU A 108 3.25 20.27 -14.15
N ALA A 109 4.27 20.73 -13.43
CA ALA A 109 4.14 21.74 -12.37
C ALA A 109 3.59 23.07 -12.91
N ALA A 110 4.09 23.54 -14.05
CA ALA A 110 3.60 24.75 -14.69
C ALA A 110 2.12 24.61 -15.09
N ARG A 111 1.75 23.48 -15.67
CA ARG A 111 0.37 23.18 -16.05
C ARG A 111 -0.55 23.09 -14.83
N ALA A 112 -0.13 22.42 -13.76
CA ALA A 112 -0.88 22.33 -12.51
C ALA A 112 -1.11 23.70 -11.88
N ARG A 113 -0.11 24.58 -11.88
CA ARG A 113 -0.25 25.96 -11.38
C ARG A 113 -1.31 26.74 -12.14
N VAL A 114 -1.34 26.63 -13.47
CA VAL A 114 -2.38 27.24 -14.31
C VAL A 114 -3.75 26.64 -14.04
N MET A 115 -3.82 25.31 -13.96
CA MET A 115 -5.07 24.56 -13.78
C MET A 115 -5.75 24.87 -12.44
N HIS A 116 -4.96 24.95 -11.36
CA HIS A 116 -5.47 25.10 -9.98
C HIS A 116 -5.33 26.53 -9.43
N GLY A 117 -4.81 27.48 -10.21
CA GLY A 117 -4.64 28.88 -9.80
C GLY A 117 -3.62 29.08 -8.67
N ILE A 118 -2.61 28.21 -8.61
CA ILE A 118 -1.56 28.24 -7.59
C ILE A 118 -0.59 29.37 -7.90
N LYS A 119 -0.37 30.26 -6.93
CA LYS A 119 0.52 31.41 -7.04
C LYS A 119 1.94 31.07 -6.63
#